data_AF-A0AA96RZE7-F1
#
_entry.id   AF-A0AA96RZE7-F1
#
_cell.length_a   1.000
_cell.length_b   1.000
_cell.length_c   1.000
_cell.angle_alpha   90.00
_cell.angle_beta   90.00
_cell.angle_gamma   90.00
#
_symmetry.space_group_name_H-M   'P 1'
#
loop_
_entity.id
_entity.type
_entity.pdbx_description
1 polymer ?
#
loop_
_entity_poly.entity_id
_entity_poly.type
_entity_poly.pdbx_seq_one_letter_code
_entity_poly.pdbx_strand_id
1 'polypeptide(L)'
;MQQWVEEAQKGDGEAFRQLTERMSGMAYTVSYDMLGDTQLAEDAVQEAFTEAYVKLASLQEPAAFPGWFKTILVRQCHRLLRRRREAPLPLEAALHISGQATGVAEIAERREQARVLRSSVAELSAKLRVPLQLFYFCGYSLQEIEGYLGVPAATLKKRLYDGRRKLKGAFPVADLAAAFHLLHEGGQQMLHIVNGDVVGNMLKQGIVQGDVLVWREIYSAGPVFTDPTGTRERQLRAEVLQTTLGIPSAEYTAGCEEQERFISGFHRYDEVVLWFEHDLFDQSMLAYLLHWFKSANLGRTKLSLLCIGEFPGVERFHGLGQLTSAQLSTLSGTWQNIGQKELELGSRLWQAYASPDPLQLALLLGEYRQELEESAFSFAHTAFKTHLSRLPSVYNGLGIVEQTTLQAAADGADTPLKLFQEVTAALHQLGMGDTEFWKYLRALSAGEHPLITINGAGGFLNRKVILTPLGQQVLSGAADRVKVQGIDEWYGGLHMQGFEVPWRWDSAAELPVFIRQST
;
A
#
# COMPACT_ATOMS: atom_id res chain seq x y z
N MET A 1 -4.41 -20.85 -33.50
CA MET A 1 -5.44 -20.03 -32.81
C MET A 1 -5.91 -18.89 -33.70
N GLN A 2 -5.03 -17.98 -34.15
CA GLN A 2 -5.43 -16.88 -35.03
C GLN A 2 -6.17 -17.33 -36.31
N GLN A 3 -5.64 -18.34 -37.01
CA GLN A 3 -6.28 -18.92 -38.19
C GLN A 3 -7.70 -19.46 -37.91
N TRP A 4 -7.88 -20.12 -36.75
CA TRP A 4 -9.21 -20.60 -36.33
C TRP A 4 -10.18 -19.46 -36.03
N VAL A 5 -9.70 -18.32 -35.53
CA VAL A 5 -10.53 -17.12 -35.34
C VAL A 5 -10.99 -16.57 -36.68
N GLU A 6 -10.09 -16.48 -37.66
CA GLU A 6 -10.40 -15.98 -39.00
C GLU A 6 -11.37 -16.90 -39.77
N GLU A 7 -11.25 -18.22 -39.60
CA GLU A 7 -12.15 -19.21 -40.20
C GLU A 7 -13.51 -19.21 -39.49
N ALA A 8 -13.54 -19.15 -38.16
CA ALA A 8 -14.77 -19.05 -37.38
C ALA A 8 -15.54 -17.75 -37.66
N GLN A 9 -14.85 -16.64 -37.93
CA GLN A 9 -15.46 -15.38 -38.36
C GLN A 9 -16.20 -15.50 -39.70
N LYS A 10 -15.78 -16.43 -40.56
CA LYS A 10 -16.43 -16.71 -41.86
C LYS A 10 -17.58 -17.71 -41.73
N GLY A 11 -17.92 -18.11 -40.51
CA GLY A 11 -19.02 -19.04 -40.22
C GLY A 11 -18.58 -20.50 -40.13
N ASP A 12 -17.28 -20.80 -40.09
CA ASP A 12 -16.82 -22.17 -39.86
C ASP A 12 -17.00 -22.56 -38.39
N GLY A 13 -18.04 -23.36 -38.13
CA GLY A 13 -18.36 -23.87 -36.80
C GLY A 13 -17.31 -24.83 -36.23
N GLU A 14 -16.55 -25.51 -37.08
CA GLU A 14 -15.50 -26.44 -36.65
C GLU A 14 -14.27 -25.67 -36.17
N ALA A 15 -13.93 -24.57 -36.84
CA ALA A 15 -12.88 -23.65 -36.36
C ALA A 15 -13.25 -23.01 -35.01
N PHE A 16 -14.52 -22.66 -34.80
CA PHE A 16 -14.97 -22.16 -33.50
C PHE A 16 -14.91 -23.23 -32.41
N ARG A 17 -15.28 -24.47 -32.73
CA ARG A 17 -15.17 -25.60 -31.80
C ARG A 17 -13.74 -25.78 -31.30
N GLN A 18 -12.75 -25.69 -32.19
CA GLN A 18 -11.32 -25.79 -31.81
C GLN A 18 -10.85 -24.61 -30.93
N LEU A 19 -11.41 -23.41 -31.13
CA LEU A 19 -11.16 -22.28 -30.22
C LEU A 19 -11.76 -22.51 -28.83
N THR A 20 -12.99 -22.99 -28.77
CA THR A 20 -13.66 -23.32 -27.51
C THR A 20 -12.85 -24.35 -26.75
N GLU A 21 -12.53 -25.49 -27.37
CA GLU A 21 -11.75 -26.56 -26.73
C GLU A 21 -10.40 -26.07 -26.20
N ARG A 22 -9.71 -25.21 -26.96
CA ARG A 22 -8.41 -24.65 -26.55
C ARG A 22 -8.52 -23.69 -25.36
N MET A 23 -9.63 -22.97 -25.24
CA MET A 23 -9.84 -21.93 -24.24
C MET A 23 -10.63 -22.41 -23.03
N SER A 24 -11.38 -23.50 -23.13
CA SER A 24 -12.26 -24.03 -22.08
C SER A 24 -11.53 -24.28 -20.77
N GLY A 25 -10.32 -24.83 -20.80
CA GLY A 25 -9.54 -25.07 -19.57
C GLY A 25 -9.23 -23.77 -18.82
N MET A 26 -8.73 -22.75 -19.51
CA MET A 26 -8.44 -21.44 -18.91
C MET A 26 -9.72 -20.73 -18.47
N ALA A 27 -10.77 -20.78 -19.29
CA ALA A 27 -12.03 -20.14 -19.01
C ALA A 27 -12.68 -20.71 -17.74
N TYR A 28 -12.67 -22.05 -17.62
CA TYR A 28 -13.19 -22.72 -16.44
C TYR A 28 -12.40 -22.36 -15.18
N THR A 29 -11.06 -22.37 -15.23
CA THR A 29 -10.23 -21.98 -14.08
C THR A 29 -10.54 -20.56 -13.62
N VAL A 30 -10.55 -19.59 -14.55
CA VAL A 30 -10.83 -18.18 -14.22
C VAL A 30 -12.25 -18.00 -13.67
N SER A 31 -13.25 -18.68 -14.23
CA SER A 31 -14.62 -18.60 -13.75
C SER A 31 -14.82 -19.28 -12.40
N TYR A 32 -14.17 -20.42 -12.16
CA TYR A 32 -14.23 -21.13 -10.88
C TYR A 32 -13.57 -20.32 -9.76
N ASP A 33 -12.40 -19.71 -10.01
CA ASP A 33 -11.73 -18.84 -9.05
C ASP A 33 -12.60 -17.64 -8.65
N MET A 34 -13.38 -17.08 -9.59
CA MET A 34 -14.25 -15.94 -9.33
C MET A 34 -15.59 -16.29 -8.66
N LEU A 35 -16.13 -17.47 -8.95
CA LEU A 35 -17.50 -17.84 -8.54
C LEU A 35 -17.54 -18.81 -7.37
N GLY A 36 -16.47 -19.59 -7.16
CA GLY A 36 -16.35 -20.60 -6.11
C GLY A 36 -17.37 -21.73 -6.19
N ASP A 37 -18.01 -21.90 -7.35
CA ASP A 37 -19.08 -22.88 -7.60
C ASP A 37 -18.92 -23.47 -9.01
N THR A 38 -18.81 -24.79 -9.08
CA THR A 38 -18.59 -25.55 -10.32
C THR A 38 -19.67 -25.27 -11.35
N GLN A 39 -20.94 -25.26 -10.94
CA GLN A 39 -22.08 -25.17 -11.85
C GLN A 39 -22.24 -23.75 -12.37
N LEU A 40 -22.02 -22.74 -11.52
CA LEU A 40 -21.99 -21.34 -11.95
C LEU A 40 -20.78 -21.02 -12.83
N ALA A 41 -19.63 -21.67 -12.60
CA ALA A 41 -18.46 -21.54 -13.45
C ALA A 41 -18.72 -22.11 -14.84
N GLU A 42 -19.34 -23.28 -14.94
CA GLU A 42 -19.75 -23.88 -16.22
C GLU A 42 -20.75 -22.98 -16.95
N ASP A 43 -21.76 -22.44 -16.24
CA ASP A 43 -22.74 -21.52 -16.82
C ASP A 43 -22.07 -20.24 -17.34
N ALA A 44 -21.16 -19.64 -16.58
CA ALA A 44 -20.44 -18.44 -16.99
C ALA A 44 -19.61 -18.68 -18.26
N VAL A 45 -18.93 -19.82 -18.33
CA VAL A 45 -18.13 -20.23 -19.48
C VAL A 45 -19.01 -20.46 -20.71
N GLN A 46 -20.13 -21.14 -20.55
CA GLN A 46 -21.08 -21.38 -21.65
C GLN A 46 -21.68 -20.07 -22.18
N GLU A 47 -22.11 -19.18 -21.29
CA GLU A 47 -22.67 -17.87 -21.67
C GLU A 47 -21.61 -16.99 -22.35
N ALA A 48 -20.36 -17.07 -21.89
CA ALA A 48 -19.25 -16.34 -22.49
C ALA A 48 -18.90 -16.85 -23.89
N PHE A 49 -18.84 -18.17 -24.11
CA PHE A 49 -18.62 -18.73 -25.45
C PHE A 49 -19.79 -18.48 -26.39
N THR A 50 -21.02 -18.54 -25.89
CA THR A 50 -22.21 -18.22 -26.69
C THR A 50 -22.19 -16.76 -27.14
N GLU A 51 -21.85 -15.85 -26.23
CA GLU A 51 -21.72 -14.43 -26.57
C GLU A 51 -20.53 -14.17 -27.48
N ALA A 52 -19.41 -14.86 -27.25
CA ALA A 52 -18.23 -14.77 -28.10
C ALA A 52 -18.54 -15.23 -29.52
N TYR A 53 -19.29 -16.32 -29.71
CA TYR A 53 -19.71 -16.81 -31.02
C TYR A 53 -20.50 -15.75 -31.79
N VAL A 54 -21.50 -15.15 -31.14
CA VAL A 54 -22.35 -14.11 -31.75
C VAL A 54 -21.54 -12.86 -32.12
N LYS A 55 -20.53 -12.52 -31.32
CA LYS A 55 -19.75 -11.29 -31.50
C LYS A 55 -18.44 -11.50 -32.26
N LEU A 56 -18.07 -12.74 -32.58
CA LEU A 56 -16.76 -13.06 -33.12
C LEU A 56 -16.45 -12.33 -34.42
N ALA A 57 -17.46 -12.19 -35.29
CA ALA A 57 -17.36 -11.48 -36.56
C ALA A 57 -17.05 -9.98 -36.40
N SER A 58 -17.27 -9.41 -35.22
CA SER A 58 -16.95 -8.00 -34.93
C SER A 58 -15.51 -7.78 -34.46
N LEU A 59 -14.78 -8.85 -34.13
CA LEU A 59 -13.41 -8.77 -33.63
C LEU A 59 -12.45 -8.40 -34.79
N GLN A 60 -11.94 -7.16 -34.78
CA GLN A 60 -11.11 -6.62 -35.86
C GLN A 60 -9.71 -7.22 -35.91
N GLU A 61 -9.16 -7.61 -34.74
CA GLU A 61 -7.82 -8.21 -34.63
C GLU A 61 -7.94 -9.65 -34.09
N PRO A 62 -7.83 -10.66 -34.96
CA PRO A 62 -7.98 -12.06 -34.57
C PRO A 62 -6.99 -12.54 -33.49
N ALA A 63 -5.79 -11.93 -33.44
CA ALA A 63 -4.78 -12.23 -32.42
C ALA A 63 -5.18 -11.77 -31.00
N ALA A 64 -6.07 -10.77 -30.89
CA ALA A 64 -6.54 -10.26 -29.61
C ALA A 64 -7.63 -11.13 -28.96
N PHE A 65 -8.06 -12.21 -29.63
CA PHE A 65 -9.14 -13.08 -29.18
C PHE A 65 -9.01 -13.57 -27.73
N PRO A 66 -7.83 -14.00 -27.22
CA PRO A 66 -7.73 -14.47 -25.83
C PRO A 66 -8.05 -13.39 -24.79
N GLY A 67 -7.53 -12.17 -24.99
CA GLY A 67 -7.77 -11.04 -24.10
C GLY A 67 -9.22 -10.55 -24.19
N TRP A 68 -9.73 -10.44 -25.42
CA TRP A 68 -11.13 -10.05 -25.69
C TRP A 68 -12.14 -11.05 -25.10
N PHE A 69 -11.89 -12.35 -25.25
CA PHE A 69 -12.73 -13.40 -24.68
C PHE A 69 -12.72 -13.37 -23.15
N LYS A 70 -11.54 -13.14 -22.53
CA LYS A 70 -11.43 -12.99 -21.07
C LYS A 70 -12.29 -11.84 -20.54
N THR A 71 -12.39 -10.72 -21.26
CA THR A 71 -13.29 -9.60 -20.88
C THR A 71 -14.77 -10.00 -20.90
N ILE A 72 -15.20 -10.78 -21.90
CA ILE A 72 -16.56 -11.31 -21.97
C ILE A 72 -16.83 -12.25 -20.78
N LEU A 73 -15.88 -13.14 -20.49
CA LEU A 73 -15.96 -14.13 -19.42
C LEU A 73 -16.08 -13.49 -18.03
N VAL A 74 -15.20 -12.54 -17.70
CA VAL A 74 -15.21 -11.81 -16.41
C VAL A 74 -16.52 -11.07 -16.19
N ARG A 75 -17.08 -10.46 -17.25
CA ARG A 75 -18.39 -9.81 -17.19
C ARG A 75 -19.52 -10.81 -16.89
N GLN A 76 -19.50 -12.02 -17.46
CA GLN A 76 -20.50 -13.06 -17.15
C GLN A 76 -20.41 -13.53 -15.70
N CYS A 77 -19.19 -13.72 -15.18
CA CYS A 77 -18.98 -14.04 -13.76
C CYS A 77 -19.58 -12.96 -12.84
N HIS A 78 -19.32 -11.68 -13.10
CA HIS A 78 -19.91 -10.59 -12.30
C HIS A 78 -21.43 -10.50 -12.43
N ARG A 79 -22.00 -10.83 -13.58
CA ARG A 79 -23.46 -10.89 -13.77
C ARG A 79 -24.10 -11.94 -12.87
N LEU A 80 -23.48 -13.12 -12.78
CA LEU A 80 -23.95 -14.21 -11.91
C LEU A 80 -23.75 -13.89 -10.43
N LEU A 81 -22.62 -13.27 -10.03
CA LEU A 81 -22.40 -12.79 -8.66
C LEU A 81 -23.44 -11.75 -8.24
N ARG A 82 -23.82 -10.84 -9.15
CA ARG A 82 -24.88 -9.86 -8.88
C ARG A 82 -26.23 -10.52 -8.67
N ARG A 83 -26.60 -11.49 -9.53
CA ARG A 83 -27.84 -12.27 -9.37
C ARG A 83 -27.86 -13.06 -8.05
N ARG A 84 -26.71 -13.59 -7.61
CA ARG A 84 -26.56 -14.26 -6.31
C ARG A 84 -26.74 -13.30 -5.13
N ARG A 85 -26.23 -12.06 -5.24
CA ARG A 85 -26.38 -11.01 -4.20
C ARG A 85 -27.78 -10.42 -4.13
N GLU A 86 -28.53 -10.40 -5.23
CA GLU A 86 -29.91 -9.91 -5.29
C GLU A 86 -30.95 -10.94 -4.79
N ALA A 87 -30.53 -12.08 -4.24
CA ALA A 87 -31.40 -12.98 -3.49
C ALA A 87 -31.93 -12.24 -2.23
N PRO A 88 -33.25 -12.12 -2.01
CA PRO A 88 -33.78 -11.25 -0.95
C PRO A 88 -33.44 -11.76 0.47
N LEU A 89 -32.88 -10.88 1.30
CA LEU A 89 -32.89 -11.00 2.77
C LEU A 89 -34.13 -10.28 3.35
N PRO A 90 -34.75 -10.76 4.45
CA PRO A 90 -36.01 -10.23 4.97
C PRO A 90 -35.95 -8.79 5.51
N LEU A 91 -37.11 -8.12 5.40
CA LEU A 91 -37.39 -6.69 5.55
C LEU A 91 -37.25 -6.11 6.98
N GLU A 92 -36.81 -6.89 7.98
CA GLU A 92 -36.95 -6.54 9.41
C GLU A 92 -35.78 -5.75 10.02
N ALA A 93 -34.66 -5.58 9.30
CA ALA A 93 -33.46 -4.93 9.83
C ALA A 93 -33.37 -3.39 9.64
N ALA A 94 -34.39 -2.75 9.05
CA ALA A 94 -34.30 -1.35 8.59
C ALA A 94 -34.89 -0.29 9.54
N LEU A 95 -35.40 -0.67 10.72
CA LEU A 95 -36.09 0.24 11.62
C LEU A 95 -35.28 0.42 12.90
N HIS A 96 -34.38 1.40 12.96
CA HIS A 96 -34.08 2.21 14.15
C HIS A 96 -32.92 3.19 13.81
N ILE A 97 -33.22 4.49 13.79
CA ILE A 97 -32.44 5.63 14.33
C ILE A 97 -33.06 6.93 13.79
N SER A 98 -33.63 7.72 14.70
CA SER A 98 -34.11 9.11 14.48
C SER A 98 -33.63 9.96 15.67
N GLY A 99 -32.67 10.88 15.46
CA GLY A 99 -32.82 12.35 15.62
C GLY A 99 -31.98 12.85 16.82
N GLN A 100 -31.30 14.01 16.89
CA GLN A 100 -31.25 15.33 16.22
C GLN A 100 -29.93 16.02 16.68
N ALA A 101 -29.35 17.11 16.13
CA ALA A 101 -29.34 17.78 14.83
C ALA A 101 -28.28 18.91 14.89
N THR A 102 -27.46 19.04 13.85
CA THR A 102 -27.11 20.34 13.26
C THR A 102 -27.51 20.26 11.79
N GLY A 103 -28.41 21.16 11.37
CA GLY A 103 -28.84 21.35 9.97
C GLY A 103 -29.79 20.30 9.36
N VAL A 104 -30.99 20.08 9.91
CA VAL A 104 -32.04 19.27 9.22
C VAL A 104 -32.34 19.80 7.82
N ALA A 105 -32.27 21.12 7.63
CA ALA A 105 -32.41 21.77 6.33
C ALA A 105 -31.27 21.38 5.37
N GLU A 106 -30.03 21.31 5.84
CA GLU A 106 -28.85 21.04 5.03
C GLU A 106 -28.74 19.56 4.63
N ILE A 107 -29.14 18.63 5.53
CA ILE A 107 -29.22 17.19 5.23
C ILE A 107 -30.38 16.88 4.25
N ALA A 108 -31.52 17.54 4.42
CA ALA A 108 -32.64 17.43 3.50
C ALA A 108 -32.30 18.02 2.12
N GLU A 109 -31.61 19.17 2.10
CA GLU A 109 -31.12 19.81 0.88
C GLU A 109 -30.07 18.95 0.17
N ARG A 110 -29.12 18.34 0.88
CA ARG A 110 -28.13 17.39 0.32
C ARG A 110 -28.77 16.11 -0.24
N ARG A 111 -29.78 15.54 0.45
CA ARG A 111 -30.52 14.37 -0.05
C ARG A 111 -31.36 14.71 -1.29
N GLU A 112 -31.98 15.88 -1.30
CA GLU A 112 -32.75 16.36 -2.45
C GLU A 112 -31.83 16.67 -3.63
N GLN A 113 -30.66 17.28 -3.41
CA GLN A 113 -29.63 17.49 -4.42
C GLN A 113 -29.16 16.15 -5.04
N ALA A 114 -28.88 15.13 -4.23
CA ALA A 114 -28.49 13.80 -4.74
C ALA A 114 -29.61 13.11 -5.53
N ARG A 115 -30.88 13.29 -5.11
CA ARG A 115 -32.06 12.77 -5.82
C ARG A 115 -32.27 13.47 -7.16
N VAL A 116 -32.19 14.81 -7.18
CA VAL A 116 -32.31 15.66 -8.37
C VAL A 116 -31.16 15.40 -9.33
N LEU A 117 -29.95 15.13 -8.84
CA LEU A 117 -28.81 14.75 -9.68
C LEU A 117 -29.03 13.41 -10.37
N ARG A 118 -29.48 12.38 -9.63
CA ARG A 118 -29.77 11.06 -10.19
C ARG A 118 -30.92 11.11 -11.21
N SER A 119 -31.97 11.89 -10.97
CA SER A 119 -33.06 12.09 -11.94
C SER A 119 -32.59 12.88 -13.16
N SER A 120 -31.83 13.96 -12.97
CA SER A 120 -31.29 14.79 -14.07
C SER A 120 -30.33 14.01 -14.96
N VAL A 121 -29.50 13.13 -14.39
CA VAL A 121 -28.62 12.22 -15.15
C VAL A 121 -29.45 11.17 -15.88
N ALA A 122 -30.55 10.68 -15.30
CA ALA A 122 -31.46 9.74 -15.95
C ALA A 122 -32.19 10.34 -17.16
N GLU A 123 -32.45 11.65 -17.14
CA GLU A 123 -33.09 12.42 -18.23
C GLU A 123 -32.13 12.74 -19.38
N LEU A 124 -30.82 12.61 -19.20
CA LEU A 124 -29.87 12.75 -20.29
C LEU A 124 -30.05 11.64 -21.32
N SER A 125 -29.94 12.01 -22.60
CA SER A 125 -29.88 11.04 -23.70
C SER A 125 -28.80 9.99 -23.42
N ALA A 126 -29.06 8.73 -23.79
CA ALA A 126 -28.13 7.61 -23.57
C ALA A 126 -26.69 7.90 -24.04
N LYS A 127 -26.54 8.68 -25.14
CA LYS A 127 -25.25 9.10 -25.68
C LYS A 127 -24.40 9.95 -24.71
N LEU A 128 -25.02 10.65 -23.75
CA LEU A 128 -24.35 11.46 -22.73
C LEU A 128 -24.37 10.76 -21.37
N ARG A 129 -25.50 10.12 -21.02
CA ARG A 129 -25.72 9.42 -19.76
C ARG A 129 -24.76 8.24 -19.55
N VAL A 130 -24.62 7.38 -20.55
CA VAL A 130 -23.83 6.13 -20.42
C VAL A 130 -22.34 6.41 -20.21
N PRO A 131 -21.69 7.32 -20.96
CA PRO A 131 -20.32 7.73 -20.64
C PRO A 131 -20.17 8.33 -19.24
N LEU A 132 -21.12 9.17 -18.80
CA LEU A 132 -21.10 9.74 -17.45
C LEU A 132 -21.21 8.66 -16.37
N GLN A 133 -22.08 7.66 -16.57
CA GLN A 133 -22.24 6.54 -15.64
C GLN A 133 -21.00 5.66 -15.57
N LEU A 134 -20.46 5.24 -16.71
CA LEU A 134 -19.28 4.38 -16.74
C LEU A 134 -18.06 5.09 -16.16
N PHE A 135 -17.87 6.37 -16.49
CA PHE A 135 -16.72 7.14 -16.02
C PHE A 135 -16.83 7.51 -14.54
N TYR A 136 -17.96 8.07 -14.09
CA TYR A 136 -18.09 8.62 -12.73
C TYR A 136 -18.73 7.68 -11.70
N PHE A 137 -19.50 6.66 -12.11
CA PHE A 137 -20.18 5.75 -11.18
C PHE A 137 -19.60 4.33 -11.19
N CYS A 138 -18.92 3.94 -12.26
CA CYS A 138 -18.34 2.60 -12.40
C CYS A 138 -16.82 2.60 -12.52
N GLY A 139 -16.17 3.78 -12.45
CA GLY A 139 -14.72 3.91 -12.37
C GLY A 139 -13.95 3.56 -13.64
N TYR A 140 -14.60 3.41 -14.80
CA TYR A 140 -13.92 3.08 -16.06
C TYR A 140 -13.14 4.30 -16.59
N SER A 141 -11.93 4.07 -17.07
CA SER A 141 -11.12 5.07 -17.79
C SER A 141 -11.70 5.39 -19.16
N LEU A 142 -11.31 6.53 -19.75
CA LEU A 142 -11.77 6.91 -21.09
C LEU A 142 -11.38 5.90 -22.18
N GLN A 143 -10.27 5.19 -22.00
CA GLN A 143 -9.79 4.16 -22.92
C GLN A 143 -10.61 2.87 -22.76
N GLU A 144 -10.98 2.49 -21.54
CA GLU A 144 -11.89 1.37 -21.30
C GLU A 144 -13.30 1.66 -21.81
N ILE A 145 -13.78 2.90 -21.63
CA ILE A 145 -15.08 3.33 -22.17
C ILE A 145 -15.04 3.44 -23.70
N GLU A 146 -13.91 3.84 -24.28
CA GLU A 146 -13.70 3.81 -25.74
C GLU A 146 -13.78 2.38 -26.27
N GLY A 147 -13.11 1.44 -25.60
CA GLY A 147 -13.21 0.01 -25.89
C GLY A 147 -14.61 -0.57 -25.66
N TYR A 148 -15.34 -0.07 -24.65
CA TYR A 148 -16.67 -0.57 -24.27
C TYR A 148 -17.81 -0.01 -25.13
N LEU A 149 -17.70 1.26 -25.56
CA LEU A 149 -18.74 1.96 -26.31
C LEU A 149 -18.42 2.13 -27.80
N GLY A 150 -17.19 1.83 -28.25
CA GLY A 150 -16.75 2.01 -29.63
C GLY A 150 -16.75 3.48 -30.06
N VAL A 151 -16.53 4.40 -29.11
CA VAL A 151 -16.59 5.85 -29.34
C VAL A 151 -15.22 6.43 -29.00
N PRO A 152 -14.57 7.17 -29.93
CA PRO A 152 -13.23 7.70 -29.69
C PRO A 152 -13.13 8.52 -28.40
N ALA A 153 -12.04 8.42 -27.65
CA ALA A 153 -11.85 9.17 -26.39
C ALA A 153 -12.07 10.68 -26.57
N ALA A 154 -11.69 11.27 -27.70
CA ALA A 154 -11.95 12.68 -28.01
C ALA A 154 -13.46 13.01 -28.05
N THR A 155 -14.27 12.08 -28.59
CA THR A 155 -15.74 12.20 -28.64
C THR A 155 -16.36 11.92 -27.27
N LEU A 156 -15.80 10.99 -26.49
CA LEU A 156 -16.22 10.75 -25.10
C LEU A 156 -15.94 11.96 -24.22
N LYS A 157 -14.76 12.59 -24.33
CA LYS A 157 -14.43 13.86 -23.64
C LYS A 157 -15.46 14.95 -23.96
N LYS A 158 -15.86 15.08 -25.23
CA LYS A 158 -16.90 16.02 -25.66
C LYS A 158 -18.29 15.64 -25.11
N ARG A 159 -18.66 14.36 -25.09
CA ARG A 159 -19.94 13.88 -24.53
C ARG A 159 -20.02 14.07 -23.02
N LEU A 160 -18.93 13.85 -22.29
CA LEU A 160 -18.84 14.15 -20.86
C LEU A 160 -18.96 15.66 -20.63
N TYR A 161 -18.31 16.48 -21.46
CA TYR A 161 -18.42 17.94 -21.41
C TYR A 161 -19.85 18.43 -21.70
N ASP A 162 -20.48 17.94 -22.78
CA ASP A 162 -21.84 18.30 -23.18
C ASP A 162 -22.88 17.79 -22.17
N GLY A 163 -22.65 16.61 -21.58
CA GLY A 163 -23.42 16.07 -20.47
C GLY A 163 -23.36 16.97 -19.24
N ARG A 164 -22.15 17.37 -18.80
CA ARG A 164 -21.96 18.35 -17.72
C ARG A 164 -22.64 19.69 -18.04
N ARG A 165 -22.55 20.16 -19.29
CA ARG A 165 -23.18 21.43 -19.72
C ARG A 165 -24.70 21.36 -19.77
N LYS A 166 -25.31 20.20 -20.04
CA LYS A 166 -26.77 20.02 -19.96
C LYS A 166 -27.27 19.95 -18.52
N LEU A 167 -26.48 19.37 -17.63
CA LEU A 167 -26.79 19.33 -16.19
C LEU A 167 -26.63 20.70 -15.50
N LYS A 168 -25.86 21.61 -16.12
CA LYS A 168 -25.64 23.03 -15.73
C LYS A 168 -26.92 23.89 -15.61
N GLY A 169 -28.04 23.46 -16.21
CA GLY A 169 -29.33 24.16 -16.09
C GLY A 169 -30.16 23.73 -14.87
N ALA A 170 -29.87 22.55 -14.31
CA ALA A 170 -30.53 22.01 -13.12
C ALA A 170 -29.71 22.25 -11.83
N PHE A 171 -28.44 22.62 -11.97
CA PHE A 171 -27.51 22.95 -10.88
C PHE A 171 -26.69 24.19 -11.26
N PRO A 172 -26.45 25.15 -10.35
CA PRO A 172 -25.47 26.19 -10.59
C PRO A 172 -24.08 25.57 -10.74
N VAL A 173 -23.70 25.37 -12.00
CA VAL A 173 -22.40 25.17 -12.70
C VAL A 173 -21.12 24.91 -11.90
N ALA A 174 -20.96 25.49 -10.71
CA ALA A 174 -19.71 25.43 -9.99
C ALA A 174 -19.35 24.01 -9.56
N ASP A 175 -20.30 23.09 -9.37
CA ASP A 175 -19.93 21.86 -8.64
C ASP A 175 -20.66 20.55 -8.93
N LEU A 176 -20.77 20.17 -10.20
CA LEU A 176 -21.11 18.78 -10.55
C LEU A 176 -19.97 17.79 -10.24
N ALA A 177 -18.71 18.25 -10.29
CA ALA A 177 -17.58 17.44 -9.87
C ALA A 177 -17.55 17.31 -8.34
N ALA A 178 -17.64 18.40 -7.56
CA ALA A 178 -17.71 18.20 -6.12
C ALA A 178 -19.01 17.54 -5.67
N ALA A 179 -20.16 17.67 -6.34
CA ALA A 179 -21.34 16.87 -5.97
C ALA A 179 -21.09 15.36 -6.05
N PHE A 180 -20.19 14.90 -6.95
CA PHE A 180 -19.79 13.49 -7.06
C PHE A 180 -18.64 13.11 -6.12
N HIS A 181 -17.64 13.97 -5.92
CA HIS A 181 -16.58 13.79 -4.92
C HIS A 181 -17.16 13.83 -3.49
N LEU A 182 -18.12 14.70 -3.20
CA LEU A 182 -18.89 14.77 -1.94
C LEU A 182 -19.61 13.45 -1.58
N LEU A 183 -19.97 12.64 -2.59
CA LEU A 183 -20.67 11.38 -2.40
C LEU A 183 -19.73 10.19 -2.16
N HIS A 184 -18.45 10.27 -2.53
CA HIS A 184 -17.48 9.17 -2.48
C HIS A 184 -16.21 9.48 -1.66
N GLU A 185 -15.95 10.74 -1.34
CA GLU A 185 -14.83 11.21 -0.52
C GLU A 185 -15.26 11.71 0.88
N GLY A 186 -16.40 11.27 1.42
CA GLY A 186 -16.66 11.49 2.85
C GLY A 186 -16.63 12.95 3.37
N GLY A 187 -17.28 13.90 2.69
CA GLY A 187 -17.53 15.26 3.21
C GLY A 187 -16.48 16.32 2.85
N GLN A 188 -16.80 17.61 3.07
CA GLN A 188 -15.91 18.75 2.71
C GLN A 188 -14.73 18.96 3.66
N GLN A 189 -14.62 18.16 4.74
CA GLN A 189 -13.55 18.28 5.73
C GLN A 189 -12.87 16.92 5.89
N MET A 190 -11.96 16.59 4.97
CA MET A 190 -11.06 15.44 5.10
C MET A 190 -9.68 15.87 5.59
N LEU A 191 -9.02 14.94 6.28
CA LEU A 191 -7.58 14.99 6.55
C LEU A 191 -6.92 13.78 5.90
N HIS A 192 -5.95 14.02 5.03
CA HIS A 192 -5.09 12.99 4.47
C HIS A 192 -3.74 13.00 5.21
N ILE A 193 -3.44 11.90 5.91
CA ILE A 193 -2.14 11.69 6.54
C ILE A 193 -1.33 10.78 5.64
N VAL A 194 -0.18 11.25 5.16
CA VAL A 194 0.60 10.55 4.14
C VAL A 194 2.07 10.46 4.53
N ASN A 195 2.73 9.41 4.07
CA ASN A 195 4.18 9.35 4.08
C ASN A 195 4.78 10.01 2.82
N GLY A 196 5.89 10.75 3.00
CA GLY A 196 6.68 11.30 1.90
C GLY A 196 6.22 12.65 1.34
N ASP A 197 7.18 13.57 1.18
CA ASP A 197 6.95 14.91 0.62
C ASP A 197 6.40 14.91 -0.80
N VAL A 198 6.92 14.00 -1.63
CA VAL A 198 6.55 13.94 -3.05
C VAL A 198 5.06 13.63 -3.16
N VAL A 199 4.58 12.60 -2.46
CA VAL A 199 3.17 12.21 -2.41
C VAL A 199 2.33 13.33 -1.83
N GLY A 200 2.72 13.88 -0.67
CA GLY A 200 2.00 14.99 -0.04
C GLY A 200 1.86 16.22 -0.93
N ASN A 201 2.91 16.58 -1.67
CA ASN A 201 2.87 17.70 -2.61
C ASN A 201 1.97 17.41 -3.82
N MET A 202 1.99 16.19 -4.36
CA MET A 202 1.07 15.78 -5.43
C MET A 202 -0.39 15.82 -4.95
N LEU A 203 -0.67 15.35 -3.73
CA LEU A 203 -2.02 15.37 -3.15
C LEU A 203 -2.57 16.79 -2.99
N LYS A 204 -1.73 17.71 -2.48
CA LYS A 204 -2.05 19.15 -2.35
C LYS A 204 -2.33 19.86 -3.67
N GLN A 205 -1.91 19.29 -4.81
CA GLN A 205 -2.17 19.85 -6.15
C GLN A 205 -3.57 19.52 -6.69
N GLY A 206 -4.49 19.06 -5.83
CA GLY A 206 -5.89 18.82 -6.18
C GLY A 206 -6.20 17.39 -6.60
N ILE A 207 -5.34 16.42 -6.22
CA ILE A 207 -5.67 14.99 -6.36
C ILE A 207 -6.72 14.58 -5.31
N VAL A 208 -6.68 15.20 -4.13
CA VAL A 208 -7.65 15.00 -3.04
C VAL A 208 -8.18 16.35 -2.55
N GLN A 209 -9.34 16.33 -1.90
CA GLN A 209 -9.90 17.49 -1.21
C GLN A 209 -9.51 17.48 0.28
N GLY A 210 -9.51 18.64 0.95
CA GLY A 210 -9.19 18.72 2.37
C GLY A 210 -7.71 18.93 2.69
N ASP A 211 -7.37 18.77 3.95
CA ASP A 211 -6.02 19.06 4.46
C ASP A 211 -5.09 17.85 4.26
N VAL A 212 -3.82 18.11 3.95
CA VAL A 212 -2.80 17.07 3.78
C VAL A 212 -1.69 17.28 4.80
N LEU A 213 -1.55 16.32 5.71
CA LEU A 213 -0.47 16.22 6.68
C LEU A 213 0.55 15.19 6.18
N VAL A 214 1.78 15.63 5.92
CA VAL A 214 2.89 14.69 5.69
C VAL A 214 3.41 14.26 7.05
N TRP A 215 3.28 12.96 7.35
CA TRP A 215 3.85 12.36 8.55
C TRP A 215 5.34 12.07 8.30
N ARG A 216 6.21 12.55 9.18
CA ARG A 216 7.68 12.62 9.00
C ARG A 216 8.46 11.91 10.09
N GLU A 217 7.77 11.22 10.99
CA GLU A 217 8.45 10.38 11.97
C GLU A 217 9.13 9.19 11.25
N ILE A 218 10.23 8.66 11.78
CA ILE A 218 10.98 7.51 11.24
C ILE A 218 11.03 6.38 12.29
N TYR A 219 9.93 5.68 12.53
CA TYR A 219 9.88 4.68 13.60
C TYR A 219 10.74 3.43 13.29
N SER A 220 11.17 3.24 12.04
CA SER A 220 12.11 2.18 11.64
C SER A 220 13.52 2.34 12.23
N ALA A 221 13.87 3.53 12.74
CA ALA A 221 15.18 3.87 13.28
C ALA A 221 15.09 4.57 14.64
N GLY A 222 16.14 4.42 15.46
CA GLY A 222 16.21 4.98 16.80
C GLY A 222 15.31 4.27 17.82
N PRO A 223 15.29 4.72 19.08
CA PRO A 223 14.51 4.09 20.14
C PRO A 223 13.01 4.29 19.92
N VAL A 224 12.23 3.23 19.98
CA VAL A 224 10.77 3.28 19.92
C VAL A 224 10.18 3.06 21.31
N PHE A 225 9.24 3.91 21.70
CA PHE A 225 8.58 3.84 23.00
C PHE A 225 7.08 3.66 22.82
N THR A 226 6.43 2.98 23.76
CA THR A 226 4.98 2.80 23.74
C THR A 226 4.26 4.15 23.66
N ASP A 227 4.71 5.12 24.45
CA ASP A 227 4.31 6.52 24.35
C ASP A 227 5.52 7.39 23.95
N PRO A 228 5.68 7.69 22.64
CA PRO A 228 6.79 8.52 22.18
C PRO A 228 6.58 10.03 22.43
N THR A 229 5.42 10.44 22.96
CA THR A 229 5.10 11.87 23.18
C THR A 229 5.67 12.42 24.49
N GLY A 230 6.16 11.54 25.37
CA GLY A 230 6.82 11.92 26.62
C GLY A 230 8.10 12.75 26.40
N THR A 231 8.33 13.74 27.26
CA THR A 231 9.48 14.66 27.14
C THR A 231 10.82 13.92 27.13
N ARG A 232 10.98 12.91 27.99
CA ARG A 232 12.24 12.15 28.11
C ARG A 232 12.46 11.26 26.89
N GLU A 233 11.42 10.57 26.47
CA GLU A 233 11.39 9.67 25.32
C GLU A 233 11.73 10.44 24.05
N ARG A 234 11.09 11.60 23.83
CA ARG A 234 11.36 12.50 22.71
C ARG A 234 12.81 13.00 22.71
N GLN A 235 13.32 13.42 23.86
CA GLN A 235 14.69 13.90 23.99
C GLN A 235 15.71 12.81 23.63
N LEU A 236 15.56 11.61 24.22
CA LEU A 236 16.46 10.49 23.94
C LEU A 236 16.42 10.10 22.46
N ARG A 237 15.23 10.07 21.86
CA ARG A 237 15.07 9.78 20.44
C ARG A 237 15.74 10.83 19.56
N ALA A 238 15.57 12.11 19.86
CA ALA A 238 16.22 13.21 19.15
C ALA A 238 17.76 13.08 19.18
N GLU A 239 18.33 12.83 20.36
CA GLU A 239 19.78 12.65 20.56
C GLU A 239 20.32 11.46 19.75
N VAL A 240 19.61 10.32 19.76
CA VAL A 240 20.00 9.12 19.00
C VAL A 240 19.90 9.36 17.49
N LEU A 241 18.80 9.95 17.00
CA LEU A 241 18.63 10.22 15.56
C LEU A 241 19.64 11.25 15.05
N GLN A 242 19.98 12.26 15.86
CA GLN A 242 21.06 13.21 15.53
C GLN A 242 22.40 12.51 15.40
N THR A 243 22.74 11.64 16.35
CA THR A 243 24.04 10.95 16.35
C THR A 243 24.14 9.91 15.24
N THR A 244 23.05 9.18 14.96
CA THR A 244 23.08 8.04 14.04
C THR A 244 22.75 8.41 12.59
N LEU A 245 21.78 9.30 12.39
CA LEU A 245 21.27 9.71 11.07
C LEU A 245 21.60 11.17 10.70
N GLY A 246 22.09 11.97 11.64
CA GLY A 246 22.42 13.38 11.39
C GLY A 246 21.21 14.32 11.39
N ILE A 247 20.05 13.87 11.89
CA ILE A 247 18.83 14.68 11.98
C ILE A 247 18.96 15.66 13.16
N PRO A 248 18.94 16.99 12.95
CA PRO A 248 19.10 17.94 14.05
C PRO A 248 18.01 17.80 15.12
N SER A 249 18.40 17.65 16.40
CA SER A 249 17.45 17.38 17.49
C SER A 249 16.36 18.44 17.63
N ALA A 250 16.71 19.71 17.39
CA ALA A 250 15.77 20.83 17.46
C ALA A 250 14.72 20.76 16.34
N GLU A 251 15.14 20.43 15.11
CA GLU A 251 14.25 20.29 13.96
C GLU A 251 13.33 19.08 14.11
N TYR A 252 13.88 17.95 14.56
CA TYR A 252 13.10 16.76 14.88
C TYR A 252 12.02 17.06 15.93
N THR A 253 12.41 17.69 17.05
CA THR A 253 11.49 18.01 18.15
C THR A 253 10.37 18.94 17.67
N ALA A 254 10.71 20.02 16.95
CA ALA A 254 9.74 20.96 16.41
C ALA A 254 8.77 20.29 15.43
N GLY A 255 9.29 19.40 14.56
CA GLY A 255 8.48 18.64 13.61
C GLY A 255 7.51 17.69 14.30
N CYS A 256 7.92 16.99 15.36
CA CYS A 256 7.01 16.15 16.15
C CYS A 256 5.89 16.97 16.79
N GLU A 257 6.23 18.09 17.44
CA GLU A 257 5.25 18.97 18.09
C GLU A 257 4.25 19.58 17.09
N GLU A 258 4.70 19.94 15.89
CA GLU A 258 3.83 20.45 14.84
C GLU A 258 2.83 19.39 14.37
N GLN A 259 3.30 18.17 14.11
CA GLN A 259 2.47 17.06 13.65
C GLN A 259 1.46 16.63 14.72
N GLU A 260 1.89 16.53 15.98
CA GLU A 260 1.02 16.23 17.12
C GLU A 260 -0.05 17.30 17.33
N ARG A 261 0.33 18.59 17.23
CA ARG A 261 -0.62 19.69 17.29
C ARG A 261 -1.64 19.60 16.16
N PHE A 262 -1.20 19.27 14.94
CA PHE A 262 -2.08 19.11 13.80
C PHE A 262 -3.07 17.95 14.00
N ILE A 263 -2.56 16.75 14.30
CA ILE A 263 -3.37 15.54 14.44
C ILE A 263 -4.32 15.60 15.64
N SER A 264 -3.97 16.31 16.73
CA SER A 264 -4.88 16.55 17.86
C SER A 264 -6.18 17.27 17.46
N GLY A 265 -6.16 17.99 16.34
CA GLY A 265 -7.31 18.69 15.78
C GLY A 265 -8.24 17.81 14.95
N PHE A 266 -8.02 16.49 14.86
CA PHE A 266 -8.65 15.64 13.85
C PHE A 266 -10.19 15.59 13.90
N HIS A 267 -10.81 15.82 15.06
CA HIS A 267 -12.27 15.82 15.22
C HIS A 267 -13.03 16.86 14.39
N ARG A 268 -12.32 17.86 13.87
CA ARG A 268 -12.89 18.82 12.92
C ARG A 268 -13.26 18.12 11.60
N TYR A 269 -12.49 17.11 11.21
CA TYR A 269 -12.70 16.38 9.98
C TYR A 269 -13.80 15.33 10.11
N ASP A 270 -14.54 15.12 9.04
CA ASP A 270 -15.53 14.06 8.89
C ASP A 270 -14.83 12.70 8.69
N GLU A 271 -13.67 12.70 8.04
CA GLU A 271 -12.88 11.51 7.73
C GLU A 271 -11.38 11.81 7.72
N VAL A 272 -10.60 10.91 8.31
CA VAL A 272 -9.14 10.86 8.21
C VAL A 272 -8.76 9.68 7.32
N VAL A 273 -7.99 9.94 6.27
CA VAL A 273 -7.49 8.91 5.35
C VAL A 273 -5.98 8.79 5.51
N LEU A 274 -5.53 7.59 5.88
CA LEU A 274 -4.14 7.22 6.01
C LEU A 274 -3.64 6.69 4.66
N TRP A 275 -2.52 7.20 4.14
CA TRP A 275 -1.89 6.74 2.89
C TRP A 275 -0.52 6.16 3.21
N PHE A 276 -0.41 4.84 3.14
CA PHE A 276 0.78 4.09 3.52
C PHE A 276 1.09 2.97 2.55
N GLU A 277 2.28 2.42 2.68
CA GLU A 277 2.86 1.45 1.75
C GLU A 277 3.25 0.15 2.47
N HIS A 278 3.73 -0.82 1.70
CA HIS A 278 3.95 -2.19 2.16
C HIS A 278 5.19 -2.39 3.06
N ASP A 279 6.13 -1.45 3.08
CA ASP A 279 7.42 -1.63 3.75
C ASP A 279 7.42 -1.28 5.25
N LEU A 280 8.49 -1.62 5.96
CA LEU A 280 8.63 -1.38 7.41
C LEU A 280 8.57 0.09 7.78
N PHE A 281 9.08 0.99 6.93
CA PHE A 281 9.08 2.42 7.19
C PHE A 281 7.62 2.90 7.30
N ASP A 282 6.79 2.55 6.33
CA ASP A 282 5.36 2.85 6.32
C ASP A 282 4.55 2.08 7.38
N GLN A 283 4.76 0.76 7.49
CA GLN A 283 4.00 -0.08 8.41
C GLN A 283 4.27 0.27 9.88
N SER A 284 5.46 0.77 10.22
CA SER A 284 5.77 1.27 11.57
C SER A 284 5.05 2.57 11.92
N MET A 285 4.93 3.51 10.98
CA MET A 285 4.12 4.73 11.14
C MET A 285 2.63 4.41 11.25
N LEU A 286 2.15 3.52 10.39
CA LEU A 286 0.76 3.10 10.41
C LEU A 286 0.41 2.46 11.77
N ALA A 287 1.24 1.56 12.29
CA ALA A 287 1.05 0.96 13.61
C ALA A 287 0.96 2.01 14.72
N TYR A 288 1.85 3.01 14.72
CA TYR A 288 1.80 4.12 15.67
C TYR A 288 0.51 4.94 15.55
N LEU A 289 0.14 5.36 14.34
CA LEU A 289 -1.05 6.21 14.14
C LEU A 289 -2.32 5.52 14.63
N LEU A 290 -2.42 4.21 14.45
CA LEU A 290 -3.57 3.44 14.95
C LEU A 290 -3.55 3.26 16.45
N HIS A 291 -2.35 3.08 17.03
CA HIS A 291 -2.18 3.11 18.48
C HIS A 291 -2.65 4.45 19.07
N TRP A 292 -2.29 5.55 18.40
CA TRP A 292 -2.71 6.91 18.77
C TRP A 292 -4.23 7.09 18.62
N PHE A 293 -4.80 6.75 17.47
CA PHE A 293 -6.25 6.90 17.20
C PHE A 293 -7.12 6.01 18.09
N LYS A 294 -6.62 4.83 18.49
CA LYS A 294 -7.30 3.97 19.48
C LYS A 294 -7.49 4.71 20.81
N SER A 295 -6.50 5.51 21.21
CA SER A 295 -6.52 6.27 22.47
C SER A 295 -7.26 7.60 22.35
N ALA A 296 -7.33 8.17 21.15
CA ALA A 296 -7.90 9.49 20.88
C ALA A 296 -9.44 9.55 20.80
N ASN A 297 -10.15 8.41 20.87
CA ASN A 297 -11.61 8.26 20.71
C ASN A 297 -12.15 8.93 19.44
N LEU A 298 -12.41 8.19 18.36
CA LEU A 298 -12.78 8.77 17.06
C LEU A 298 -14.05 9.65 17.04
N GLY A 299 -15.00 9.47 17.96
CA GLY A 299 -16.26 10.21 17.97
C GLY A 299 -17.03 10.04 16.64
N ARG A 300 -17.26 11.15 15.92
CA ARG A 300 -17.94 11.14 14.60
C ARG A 300 -16.99 10.94 13.42
N THR A 301 -15.69 11.11 13.64
CA THR A 301 -14.69 11.12 12.57
C THR A 301 -14.41 9.69 12.13
N LYS A 302 -14.53 9.42 10.83
CA LYS A 302 -14.18 8.12 10.26
C LYS A 302 -12.68 8.01 10.08
N LEU A 303 -12.16 6.79 10.15
CA LEU A 303 -10.78 6.48 9.80
C LEU A 303 -10.79 5.51 8.61
N SER A 304 -9.96 5.80 7.63
CA SER A 304 -9.82 5.03 6.39
C SER A 304 -8.35 4.85 6.04
N LEU A 305 -8.03 3.79 5.31
CA LEU A 305 -6.67 3.44 4.92
C LEU A 305 -6.60 3.13 3.43
N LEU A 306 -5.70 3.80 2.72
CA LEU A 306 -5.15 3.35 1.46
C LEU A 306 -3.78 2.72 1.74
N CYS A 307 -3.65 1.43 1.51
CA CYS A 307 -2.40 0.68 1.69
C CYS A 307 -2.16 -0.22 0.48
N ILE A 308 -1.08 0.03 -0.27
CA ILE A 308 -0.76 -0.73 -1.48
C ILE A 308 0.70 -1.19 -1.52
N GLY A 309 0.93 -2.34 -2.13
CA GLY A 309 2.27 -2.89 -2.41
C GLY A 309 2.56 -3.06 -3.90
N GLU A 310 1.59 -2.73 -4.76
CA GLU A 310 1.70 -2.85 -6.21
C GLU A 310 0.80 -1.82 -6.90
N PHE A 311 1.14 -1.50 -8.15
CA PHE A 311 0.31 -0.67 -9.01
C PHE A 311 0.28 -1.24 -10.44
N PRO A 312 -0.89 -1.38 -11.08
CA PRO A 312 -0.99 -1.95 -12.44
C PRO A 312 -0.08 -1.23 -13.45
N GLY A 313 0.75 -2.01 -14.15
CA GLY A 313 1.70 -1.49 -15.14
C GLY A 313 3.02 -0.98 -14.55
N VAL A 314 3.25 -1.16 -13.25
CA VAL A 314 4.52 -0.86 -12.59
C VAL A 314 5.20 -2.19 -12.23
N GLU A 315 6.28 -2.53 -12.94
CA GLU A 315 6.99 -3.82 -12.80
C GLU A 315 7.70 -3.98 -11.44
N ARG A 316 8.03 -2.85 -10.79
CA ARG A 316 8.58 -2.78 -9.43
C ARG A 316 8.01 -1.57 -8.71
N PHE A 317 7.12 -1.81 -7.76
CA PHE A 317 6.49 -0.76 -6.98
C PHE A 317 7.35 -0.46 -5.75
N HIS A 318 8.13 0.62 -5.82
CA HIS A 318 8.96 1.16 -4.74
C HIS A 318 8.19 2.12 -3.84
N GLY A 319 7.14 2.72 -4.39
CA GLY A 319 6.12 3.35 -3.59
C GLY A 319 5.27 4.39 -4.33
N LEU A 320 4.35 5.01 -3.62
CA LEU A 320 3.41 6.03 -4.08
C LEU A 320 4.16 7.21 -4.70
N GLY A 321 5.35 7.53 -4.18
CA GLY A 321 6.21 8.59 -4.70
C GLY A 321 6.69 8.37 -6.14
N GLN A 322 6.66 7.12 -6.66
CA GLN A 322 7.01 6.84 -8.05
C GLN A 322 5.86 7.11 -9.03
N LEU A 323 4.63 7.18 -8.53
CA LEU A 323 3.44 7.32 -9.37
C LEU A 323 3.37 8.74 -9.93
N THR A 324 2.91 8.84 -11.18
CA THR A 324 2.53 10.14 -11.74
C THR A 324 1.26 10.66 -11.06
N SER A 325 1.02 11.98 -11.08
CA SER A 325 -0.22 12.55 -10.54
C SER A 325 -1.49 11.92 -11.13
N ALA A 326 -1.44 11.53 -12.41
CA ALA A 326 -2.56 10.84 -13.06
C ALA A 326 -2.81 9.44 -12.47
N GLN A 327 -1.75 8.66 -12.24
CA GLN A 327 -1.85 7.35 -11.59
C GLN A 327 -2.27 7.48 -10.12
N LEU A 328 -1.68 8.40 -9.37
CA LEU A 328 -2.03 8.64 -7.97
C LEU A 328 -3.51 9.05 -7.83
N SER A 329 -4.04 9.82 -8.79
CA SER A 329 -5.45 10.21 -8.80
C SER A 329 -6.44 9.06 -8.97
N THR A 330 -6.02 7.92 -9.53
CA THR A 330 -6.91 6.75 -9.64
C THR A 330 -7.10 6.03 -8.31
N LEU A 331 -6.27 6.34 -7.30
CA LEU A 331 -6.34 5.74 -5.96
C LEU A 331 -7.30 6.49 -5.03
N SER A 332 -7.65 7.75 -5.33
CA SER A 332 -8.63 8.50 -4.53
C SER A 332 -9.98 7.78 -4.50
N GLY A 333 -10.55 7.63 -3.31
CA GLY A 333 -11.81 6.91 -3.06
C GLY A 333 -11.71 5.39 -3.01
N THR A 334 -10.50 4.81 -3.15
CA THR A 334 -10.29 3.34 -3.09
C THR A 334 -9.89 2.83 -1.70
N TRP A 335 -9.87 3.72 -0.71
CA TRP A 335 -9.48 3.39 0.66
C TRP A 335 -10.50 2.49 1.37
N GLN A 336 -9.99 1.68 2.30
CA GLN A 336 -10.76 0.76 3.14
C GLN A 336 -11.08 1.43 4.47
N ASN A 337 -12.22 1.06 5.07
CA ASN A 337 -12.56 1.56 6.40
C ASN A 337 -11.70 0.89 7.48
N ILE A 338 -11.19 1.68 8.43
CA ILE A 338 -10.51 1.20 9.63
C ILE A 338 -11.52 1.18 10.78
N GLY A 339 -11.80 -0.03 11.28
CA GLY A 339 -12.70 -0.26 12.39
C GLY A 339 -11.97 -0.49 13.72
N GLN A 340 -12.73 -0.91 14.72
CA GLN A 340 -12.20 -1.17 16.06
C GLN A 340 -11.18 -2.32 16.07
N LYS A 341 -11.39 -3.36 15.25
CA LYS A 341 -10.47 -4.51 15.16
C LYS A 341 -9.10 -4.07 14.66
N GLU A 342 -9.07 -3.25 13.63
CA GLU A 342 -7.85 -2.72 13.04
C GLU A 342 -7.10 -1.80 14.01
N LEU A 343 -7.81 -0.96 14.76
CA LEU A 343 -7.23 -0.13 15.82
C LEU A 343 -6.64 -0.98 16.96
N GLU A 344 -7.33 -2.03 17.36
CA GLU A 344 -6.84 -2.95 18.40
C GLU A 344 -5.58 -3.69 17.94
N LEU A 345 -5.58 -4.20 16.71
CA LEU A 345 -4.45 -4.92 16.12
C LEU A 345 -3.24 -4.00 15.93
N GLY A 346 -3.42 -2.82 15.33
CA GLY A 346 -2.36 -1.83 15.18
C GLY A 346 -1.75 -1.38 16.51
N SER A 347 -2.59 -1.20 17.53
CA SER A 347 -2.12 -0.88 18.89
C SER A 347 -1.33 -2.02 19.54
N ARG A 348 -1.72 -3.29 19.36
CA ARG A 348 -0.98 -4.43 19.91
C ARG A 348 0.37 -4.54 19.21
N LEU A 349 0.39 -4.40 17.88
CA LEU A 349 1.58 -4.43 17.07
C LEU A 349 2.58 -3.33 17.48
N TRP A 350 2.10 -2.09 17.66
CA TRP A 350 2.91 -0.98 18.16
C TRP A 350 3.52 -1.26 19.53
N GLN A 351 2.72 -1.76 20.48
CA GLN A 351 3.19 -2.11 21.83
C GLN A 351 4.24 -3.21 21.81
N ALA A 352 4.06 -4.23 20.99
CA ALA A 352 5.03 -5.31 20.83
C ALA A 352 6.31 -4.83 20.13
N TYR A 353 6.20 -3.93 19.16
CA TYR A 353 7.34 -3.30 18.49
C TYR A 353 8.14 -2.38 19.42
N ALA A 354 7.46 -1.65 20.30
CA ALA A 354 8.06 -0.80 21.32
C ALA A 354 8.57 -1.58 22.57
N SER A 355 8.40 -2.90 22.59
CA SER A 355 8.87 -3.75 23.69
C SER A 355 10.40 -3.87 23.66
N PRO A 356 11.07 -3.85 24.84
CA PRO A 356 12.49 -4.20 24.93
C PRO A 356 12.72 -5.71 24.80
N ASP A 357 11.67 -6.53 24.85
CA ASP A 357 11.70 -7.96 24.61
C ASP A 357 11.21 -8.26 23.18
N PRO A 358 12.10 -8.66 22.25
CA PRO A 358 11.75 -8.93 20.85
C PRO A 358 10.85 -10.17 20.69
N LEU A 359 10.75 -11.05 21.70
CA LEU A 359 9.80 -12.16 21.66
C LEU A 359 8.36 -11.68 21.67
N GLN A 360 8.05 -10.52 22.26
CA GLN A 360 6.69 -9.98 22.24
C GLN A 360 6.22 -9.74 20.80
N LEU A 361 7.09 -9.16 19.97
CA LEU A 361 6.80 -8.97 18.55
C LEU A 361 6.72 -10.31 17.81
N ALA A 362 7.69 -11.20 18.02
CA ALA A 362 7.72 -12.50 17.34
C ALA A 362 6.48 -13.36 17.65
N LEU A 363 6.06 -13.41 18.91
CA LEU A 363 4.86 -14.13 19.36
C LEU A 363 3.60 -13.51 18.77
N LEU A 364 3.48 -12.17 18.79
CA LEU A 364 2.35 -11.48 18.19
C LEU A 364 2.22 -11.78 16.70
N LEU A 365 3.33 -11.75 15.96
CA LEU A 365 3.35 -12.06 14.53
C LEU A 365 2.91 -13.52 14.25
N GLY A 366 3.27 -14.46 15.12
CA GLY A 366 2.84 -15.85 15.00
C GLY A 366 1.36 -16.05 15.38
N GLU A 367 0.91 -15.46 16.48
CA GLU A 367 -0.46 -15.61 17.01
C GLU A 367 -1.49 -14.94 16.11
N TYR A 368 -1.20 -13.73 15.61
CA TYR A 368 -2.14 -12.91 14.82
C TYR A 368 -1.84 -12.92 13.32
N ARG A 369 -1.13 -13.94 12.82
CA ARG A 369 -0.71 -13.99 11.42
C ARG A 369 -1.89 -13.86 10.45
N GLN A 370 -2.93 -14.65 10.67
CA GLN A 370 -4.11 -14.66 9.80
C GLN A 370 -4.82 -13.31 9.83
N GLU A 371 -5.02 -12.73 11.02
CA GLU A 371 -5.66 -11.44 11.18
C GLU A 371 -4.85 -10.31 10.54
N LEU A 372 -3.51 -10.34 10.63
CA LEU A 372 -2.65 -9.37 9.95
C LEU A 372 -2.76 -9.51 8.44
N GLU A 373 -2.68 -10.73 7.90
CA GLU A 373 -2.72 -10.99 6.44
C GLU A 373 -4.10 -10.70 5.81
N GLU A 374 -5.21 -10.94 6.53
CA GLU A 374 -6.57 -10.75 6.02
C GLU A 374 -7.18 -9.36 6.30
N SER A 375 -6.55 -8.55 7.15
CA SER A 375 -7.03 -7.20 7.48
C SER A 375 -6.41 -6.13 6.59
N ALA A 376 -6.71 -4.87 6.92
CA ALA A 376 -6.07 -3.71 6.28
C ALA A 376 -4.53 -3.64 6.52
N PHE A 377 -3.96 -4.56 7.31
CA PHE A 377 -2.52 -4.72 7.62
C PHE A 377 -1.82 -5.83 6.84
N SER A 378 -2.31 -6.20 5.66
CA SER A 378 -1.78 -7.34 4.89
C SER A 378 -0.25 -7.35 4.72
N PHE A 379 0.43 -6.20 4.81
CA PHE A 379 1.90 -6.09 4.73
C PHE A 379 2.63 -6.10 6.08
N ALA A 380 1.95 -5.83 7.19
CA ALA A 380 2.55 -5.67 8.51
C ALA A 380 3.30 -6.93 8.96
N HIS A 381 2.72 -8.12 8.74
CA HIS A 381 3.39 -9.37 9.14
C HIS A 381 4.78 -9.49 8.49
N THR A 382 4.86 -9.32 7.18
CA THR A 382 6.11 -9.39 6.42
C THR A 382 7.09 -8.27 6.82
N ALA A 383 6.61 -7.04 6.96
CA ALA A 383 7.44 -5.89 7.33
C ALA A 383 8.09 -6.08 8.72
N PHE A 384 7.31 -6.44 9.74
CA PHE A 384 7.82 -6.63 11.10
C PHE A 384 8.60 -7.94 11.29
N LYS A 385 8.32 -8.98 10.49
CA LYS A 385 9.22 -10.15 10.43
C LYS A 385 10.58 -9.78 9.85
N THR A 386 10.59 -8.96 8.80
CA THR A 386 11.83 -8.43 8.21
C THR A 386 12.58 -7.55 9.22
N HIS A 387 11.87 -6.77 10.04
CA HIS A 387 12.48 -6.05 11.17
C HIS A 387 13.25 -6.97 12.12
N LEU A 388 12.66 -8.09 12.56
CA LEU A 388 13.32 -9.03 13.47
C LEU A 388 14.60 -9.63 12.88
N SER A 389 14.65 -9.83 11.56
CA SER A 389 15.86 -10.32 10.86
C SER A 389 17.02 -9.32 10.88
N ARG A 390 16.79 -8.05 11.28
CA ARG A 390 17.85 -7.07 11.48
C ARG A 390 18.69 -7.35 12.74
N LEU A 391 18.16 -8.13 13.70
CA LEU A 391 18.92 -8.51 14.88
C LEU A 391 20.19 -9.30 14.47
N PRO A 392 21.32 -9.17 15.19
CA PRO A 392 22.53 -9.93 14.92
C PRO A 392 22.26 -11.44 14.86
N SER A 393 22.71 -12.10 13.81
CA SER A 393 22.46 -13.55 13.66
C SER A 393 23.19 -14.39 14.71
N VAL A 394 22.69 -15.60 14.95
CA VAL A 394 23.39 -16.64 15.73
C VAL A 394 24.64 -17.18 15.03
N TYR A 395 24.73 -17.02 13.71
CA TYR A 395 25.78 -17.62 12.89
C TYR A 395 27.06 -16.79 12.90
N ASN A 396 26.94 -15.49 12.62
CA ASN A 396 28.09 -14.60 12.46
C ASN A 396 27.87 -13.21 13.05
N GLY A 397 26.77 -12.98 13.77
CA GLY A 397 26.46 -11.70 14.40
C GLY A 397 26.15 -10.55 13.44
N LEU A 398 25.99 -10.81 12.14
CA LEU A 398 25.47 -9.82 11.20
C LEU A 398 23.95 -9.80 11.25
N GLY A 399 23.36 -8.61 11.29
CA GLY A 399 21.94 -8.43 10.94
C GLY A 399 21.73 -8.55 9.43
N ILE A 400 20.49 -8.74 8.96
CA ILE A 400 20.22 -8.97 7.53
C ILE A 400 20.77 -7.88 6.60
N VAL A 401 20.74 -6.60 7.03
CA VAL A 401 21.26 -5.48 6.24
C VAL A 401 22.78 -5.58 6.09
N GLU A 402 23.48 -5.89 7.18
CA GLU A 402 24.93 -6.04 7.21
C GLU A 402 25.37 -7.28 6.42
N GLN A 403 24.67 -8.40 6.60
CA GLN A 403 24.88 -9.64 5.85
C GLN A 403 24.75 -9.40 4.35
N THR A 404 23.66 -8.77 3.92
CA THR A 404 23.39 -8.47 2.51
C THR A 404 24.44 -7.50 1.95
N THR A 405 24.88 -6.53 2.75
CA THR A 405 25.91 -5.56 2.34
C THR A 405 27.27 -6.22 2.13
N LEU A 406 27.72 -7.07 3.06
CA LEU A 406 29.01 -7.77 2.92
C LEU A 406 28.96 -8.79 1.78
N GLN A 407 27.82 -9.46 1.58
CA GLN A 407 27.63 -10.38 0.46
C GLN A 407 27.69 -9.63 -0.88
N ALA A 408 26.97 -8.53 -1.04
CA ALA A 408 27.02 -7.71 -2.26
C ALA A 408 28.44 -7.18 -2.53
N ALA A 409 29.17 -6.75 -1.49
CA ALA A 409 30.57 -6.35 -1.63
C ALA A 409 31.47 -7.50 -2.10
N ALA A 410 31.24 -8.72 -1.61
CA ALA A 410 31.95 -9.93 -2.06
C ALA A 410 31.62 -10.30 -3.51
N ASP A 411 30.38 -10.06 -3.93
CA ASP A 411 29.87 -10.36 -5.28
C ASP A 411 30.22 -9.28 -6.32
N GLY A 412 30.87 -8.18 -5.90
CA GLY A 412 31.46 -7.18 -6.79
C GLY A 412 30.79 -5.80 -6.77
N ALA A 413 29.86 -5.54 -5.86
CA ALA A 413 29.35 -4.20 -5.58
C ALA A 413 30.44 -3.35 -4.90
N ASP A 414 31.30 -2.76 -5.72
CA ASP A 414 32.56 -2.14 -5.31
C ASP A 414 32.46 -0.63 -5.01
N THR A 415 31.26 -0.06 -4.89
CA THR A 415 31.05 1.34 -4.49
C THR A 415 29.86 1.49 -3.54
N PRO A 416 29.80 2.55 -2.70
CA PRO A 416 28.64 2.80 -1.85
C PRO A 416 27.33 2.91 -2.63
N LEU A 417 27.36 3.49 -3.84
CA LEU A 417 26.17 3.60 -4.68
C LEU A 417 25.66 2.23 -5.14
N LYS A 418 26.55 1.35 -5.61
CA LYS A 418 26.16 -0.01 -6.03
C LYS A 418 25.61 -0.80 -4.86
N LEU A 419 26.30 -0.76 -3.71
CA LEU A 419 25.83 -1.40 -2.49
C LEU A 419 24.45 -0.90 -2.09
N PHE A 420 24.23 0.42 -2.10
CA PHE A 420 22.92 0.99 -1.80
C PHE A 420 21.84 0.46 -2.75
N GLN A 421 22.08 0.49 -4.06
CA GLN A 421 21.12 0.02 -5.06
C GLN A 421 20.79 -1.47 -4.93
N GLU A 422 21.80 -2.32 -4.75
CA GLU A 422 21.61 -3.77 -4.63
C GLU A 422 20.96 -4.16 -3.30
N VAL A 423 21.43 -3.60 -2.19
CA VAL A 423 20.90 -3.93 -0.85
C VAL A 423 19.46 -3.44 -0.69
N THR A 424 19.14 -2.23 -1.13
CA THR A 424 17.77 -1.70 -1.04
C THR A 424 16.80 -2.41 -2.00
N ALA A 425 17.27 -2.87 -3.16
CA ALA A 425 16.45 -3.72 -4.03
C ALA A 425 16.18 -5.10 -3.38
N ALA A 426 17.20 -5.70 -2.77
CA ALA A 426 17.09 -6.99 -2.10
C ALA A 426 16.22 -6.93 -0.83
N LEU A 427 16.30 -5.83 -0.09
CA LEU A 427 15.61 -5.62 1.19
C LEU A 427 14.54 -4.52 1.09
N HIS A 428 13.82 -4.45 -0.03
CA HIS A 428 12.82 -3.41 -0.27
C HIS A 428 11.72 -3.36 0.80
N GLN A 429 11.42 -4.48 1.45
CA GLN A 429 10.45 -4.54 2.56
C GLN A 429 10.89 -3.72 3.79
N LEU A 430 12.13 -3.25 3.86
CA LEU A 430 12.57 -2.35 4.93
C LEU A 430 12.20 -0.87 4.68
N GLY A 431 11.91 -0.47 3.43
CA GLY A 431 11.67 0.94 3.10
C GLY A 431 12.90 1.82 3.35
N MET A 432 14.09 1.21 3.38
CA MET A 432 15.31 1.85 3.89
C MET A 432 15.82 2.93 2.96
N GLY A 433 15.90 4.16 3.47
CA GLY A 433 16.48 5.30 2.76
C GLY A 433 18.02 5.28 2.72
N ASP A 434 18.59 6.23 1.98
CA ASP A 434 20.04 6.39 1.87
C ASP A 434 20.70 6.68 3.22
N THR A 435 20.09 7.54 4.03
CA THR A 435 20.59 7.97 5.35
C THR A 435 20.69 6.80 6.33
N GLU A 436 19.69 5.93 6.36
CA GLU A 436 19.70 4.69 7.14
C GLU A 436 20.76 3.71 6.62
N PHE A 437 20.88 3.54 5.30
CA PHE A 437 21.91 2.66 4.74
C PHE A 437 23.33 3.16 5.01
N TRP A 438 23.58 4.47 4.91
CA TRP A 438 24.87 5.07 5.20
C TRP A 438 25.30 4.88 6.66
N LYS A 439 24.35 4.77 7.59
CA LYS A 439 24.64 4.40 8.98
C LYS A 439 25.25 2.99 9.06
N TYR A 440 24.66 2.00 8.39
CA TYR A 440 25.22 0.64 8.33
C TYR A 440 26.59 0.62 7.67
N LEU A 441 26.75 1.34 6.55
CA LEU A 441 28.03 1.40 5.85
C LEU A 441 29.13 2.07 6.69
N ARG A 442 28.79 3.13 7.44
CA ARG A 442 29.69 3.74 8.43
C ARG A 442 30.09 2.73 9.51
N ALA A 443 29.12 2.02 10.10
CA ALA A 443 29.40 1.03 11.13
C ALA A 443 30.34 -0.08 10.65
N LEU A 444 30.11 -0.63 9.46
CA LEU A 444 30.96 -1.69 8.88
C LEU A 444 32.38 -1.22 8.54
N SER A 445 32.57 0.09 8.29
CA SER A 445 33.86 0.68 7.90
C SER A 445 34.60 1.37 9.05
N ALA A 446 34.00 1.48 10.23
CA ALA A 446 34.53 2.23 11.37
C ALA A 446 35.37 1.37 12.34
N GLY A 447 36.07 2.06 13.25
CA GLY A 447 36.79 1.45 14.37
C GLY A 447 38.14 0.82 14.00
N GLU A 448 38.72 0.11 14.96
CA GLU A 448 40.01 -0.59 14.81
C GLU A 448 39.89 -1.89 13.99
N HIS A 449 38.66 -2.40 13.84
CA HIS A 449 38.36 -3.70 13.23
C HIS A 449 37.35 -3.56 12.07
N PRO A 450 37.64 -2.78 11.01
CA PRO A 450 36.69 -2.58 9.92
C PRO A 450 36.44 -3.87 9.12
N LEU A 451 35.17 -4.14 8.78
CA LEU A 451 34.78 -5.26 7.91
C LEU A 451 34.88 -4.90 6.42
N ILE A 452 34.75 -3.61 6.10
CA ILE A 452 34.99 -3.06 4.77
C ILE A 452 35.89 -1.82 4.85
N THR A 453 36.59 -1.51 3.77
CA THR A 453 37.30 -0.23 3.62
C THR A 453 36.69 0.54 2.45
N ILE A 454 36.64 1.87 2.59
CA ILE A 454 36.10 2.78 1.58
C ILE A 454 37.20 3.79 1.21
N ASN A 455 37.88 3.55 0.09
CA ASN A 455 39.10 4.25 -0.29
C ASN A 455 39.00 4.89 -1.68
N GLY A 456 39.88 5.85 -1.96
CA GLY A 456 40.03 6.45 -3.30
C GLY A 456 39.64 7.92 -3.39
N ALA A 457 40.03 8.54 -4.49
CA ALA A 457 39.72 9.93 -4.79
C ALA A 457 38.31 10.08 -5.37
N GLY A 458 37.66 11.22 -5.11
CA GLY A 458 36.32 11.54 -5.60
C GLY A 458 35.23 11.57 -4.52
N GLY A 459 34.00 11.81 -4.98
CA GLY A 459 32.81 11.84 -4.12
C GLY A 459 32.55 10.50 -3.45
N PHE A 460 32.02 10.53 -2.23
CA PHE A 460 31.78 9.36 -1.38
C PHE A 460 31.15 8.18 -2.14
N LEU A 461 30.10 8.45 -2.93
CA LEU A 461 29.33 7.45 -3.68
C LEU A 461 30.15 6.64 -4.71
N ASN A 462 31.30 7.17 -5.15
CA ASN A 462 32.15 6.55 -6.17
C ASN A 462 33.47 5.99 -5.60
N ARG A 463 33.66 6.07 -4.28
CA ARG A 463 34.86 5.51 -3.63
C ARG A 463 34.80 3.99 -3.70
N LYS A 464 35.97 3.36 -3.79
CA LYS A 464 36.10 1.91 -3.89
C LYS A 464 35.84 1.27 -2.54
N VAL A 465 34.92 0.32 -2.50
CA VAL A 465 34.63 -0.53 -1.35
C VAL A 465 35.36 -1.85 -1.49
N ILE A 466 36.07 -2.26 -0.43
CA ILE A 466 36.83 -3.52 -0.41
C ILE A 466 36.54 -4.24 0.90
N LEU A 467 36.11 -5.50 0.80
CA LEU A 467 35.94 -6.40 1.95
C LEU A 467 37.30 -6.72 2.59
N THR A 468 37.42 -6.52 3.91
CA THR A 468 38.67 -6.81 4.63
C THR A 468 38.83 -8.31 4.91
N PRO A 469 40.03 -8.79 5.29
CA PRO A 469 40.19 -10.17 5.74
C PRO A 469 39.27 -10.51 6.92
N LEU A 470 39.04 -9.57 7.84
CA LEU A 470 38.09 -9.75 8.93
C LEU A 470 36.64 -9.79 8.40
N GLY A 471 36.28 -8.92 7.45
CA GLY A 471 34.98 -8.97 6.78
C GLY A 471 34.69 -10.33 6.12
N GLN A 472 35.70 -10.95 5.50
CA GLN A 472 35.59 -12.31 4.94
C GLN A 472 35.42 -13.38 6.04
N GLN A 473 36.15 -13.27 7.14
CA GLN A 473 36.01 -14.18 8.28
C GLN A 473 34.62 -14.08 8.92
N VAL A 474 34.09 -12.87 9.11
CA VAL A 474 32.73 -12.67 9.61
C VAL A 474 31.70 -13.21 8.61
N LEU A 475 31.82 -12.86 7.32
CA LEU A 475 30.87 -13.32 6.30
C LEU A 475 30.79 -14.86 6.22
N SER A 476 31.92 -15.55 6.39
CA SER A 476 32.01 -17.02 6.41
C SER A 476 31.69 -17.67 7.75
N GLY A 477 31.34 -16.89 8.78
CA GLY A 477 31.04 -17.39 10.13
C GLY A 477 32.27 -17.85 10.94
N ALA A 478 33.49 -17.57 10.47
CA ALA A 478 34.71 -17.81 11.22
C ALA A 478 34.92 -16.80 12.36
N ALA A 479 34.23 -15.66 12.32
CA ALA A 479 34.21 -14.65 13.37
C ALA A 479 32.78 -14.12 13.58
N ASP A 480 32.50 -13.56 14.76
CA ASP A 480 31.22 -12.93 15.08
C ASP A 480 31.37 -11.41 15.07
N ARG A 481 30.57 -10.71 14.25
CA ARG A 481 30.59 -9.25 14.09
C ARG A 481 30.45 -8.51 15.42
N VAL A 482 29.52 -8.93 16.28
CA VAL A 482 29.25 -8.25 17.55
C VAL A 482 30.42 -8.43 18.49
N LYS A 483 31.05 -9.61 18.51
CA LYS A 483 32.23 -9.85 19.35
C LYS A 483 33.47 -9.07 18.91
N VAL A 484 33.60 -8.74 17.62
CA VAL A 484 34.79 -8.04 17.11
C VAL A 484 34.64 -6.52 17.00
N GLN A 485 33.44 -6.01 16.71
CA GLN A 485 33.20 -4.57 16.58
C GLN A 485 32.32 -3.98 17.68
N GLY A 486 31.63 -4.82 18.46
CA GLY A 486 30.56 -4.36 19.34
C GLY A 486 29.33 -3.89 18.56
N ILE A 487 28.28 -3.54 19.29
CA ILE A 487 27.08 -2.90 18.76
C ILE A 487 26.59 -1.84 19.75
N ASP A 488 25.91 -0.81 19.23
CA ASP A 488 25.09 0.12 20.00
C ASP A 488 23.93 0.53 19.09
N GLU A 489 22.83 -0.23 19.16
CA GLU A 489 21.77 -0.15 18.16
C GLU A 489 20.38 -0.40 18.77
N TRP A 490 19.40 0.33 18.25
CA TRP A 490 18.00 0.19 18.62
C TRP A 490 17.21 -0.58 17.54
N TYR A 491 16.43 -1.55 17.99
CA TYR A 491 15.53 -2.36 17.17
C TYR A 491 14.12 -2.23 17.76
N GLY A 492 13.39 -1.21 17.32
CA GLY A 492 12.15 -0.83 17.99
C GLY A 492 12.45 -0.43 19.45
N GLY A 493 11.81 -1.09 20.40
CA GLY A 493 12.04 -0.89 21.84
C GLY A 493 13.28 -1.59 22.41
N LEU A 494 13.91 -2.51 21.67
CA LEU A 494 15.10 -3.23 22.13
C LEU A 494 16.36 -2.41 21.87
N HIS A 495 17.11 -2.11 22.93
CA HIS A 495 18.47 -1.57 22.83
C HIS A 495 19.50 -2.68 23.01
N MET A 496 20.40 -2.84 22.03
CA MET A 496 21.52 -3.77 22.11
C MET A 496 22.83 -3.00 22.14
N GLN A 497 23.61 -3.20 23.21
CA GLN A 497 24.88 -2.51 23.43
C GLN A 497 25.98 -3.45 23.90
N GLY A 498 27.21 -3.23 23.42
CA GLY A 498 28.41 -3.94 23.83
C GLY A 498 28.84 -5.06 22.89
N PHE A 499 29.72 -5.93 23.39
CA PHE A 499 30.31 -7.04 22.62
C PHE A 499 29.61 -8.39 22.85
N GLU A 500 28.71 -8.44 23.83
CA GLU A 500 27.93 -9.62 24.19
C GLU A 500 26.47 -9.25 24.38
N VAL A 501 25.67 -9.45 23.34
CA VAL A 501 24.23 -9.17 23.35
C VAL A 501 23.43 -10.45 23.51
N PRO A 502 22.38 -10.45 24.36
CA PRO A 502 21.64 -11.66 24.70
C PRO A 502 20.72 -12.15 23.58
N TRP A 503 20.20 -11.24 22.76
CA TRP A 503 19.26 -11.58 21.68
C TRP A 503 19.99 -11.74 20.35
N ARG A 504 19.70 -12.84 19.66
CA ARG A 504 20.19 -13.11 18.30
C ARG A 504 19.06 -13.58 17.40
N TRP A 505 19.20 -13.37 16.09
CA TRP A 505 18.30 -13.91 15.09
C TRP A 505 18.72 -15.31 14.66
N ASP A 506 17.83 -16.30 14.80
CA ASP A 506 17.99 -17.61 14.18
C ASP A 506 17.24 -17.62 12.85
N SER A 507 17.98 -17.58 11.74
CA SER A 507 17.40 -17.57 10.40
C SER A 507 16.74 -18.90 9.99
N ALA A 508 17.12 -20.02 10.62
CA ALA A 508 16.50 -21.30 10.35
C ALA A 508 15.15 -21.44 11.07
N ALA A 509 15.08 -20.94 12.31
CA ALA A 509 13.84 -20.90 13.08
C ALA A 509 12.94 -19.69 12.73
N GLU A 510 13.49 -18.69 12.05
CA GLU A 510 12.87 -17.38 11.78
C GLU A 510 12.34 -16.69 13.06
N LEU A 511 13.11 -16.78 14.14
CA LEU A 511 12.76 -16.26 15.46
C LEU A 511 13.97 -15.67 16.19
N PRO A 512 13.75 -14.65 17.05
CA PRO A 512 14.77 -14.22 17.99
C PRO A 512 14.98 -15.29 19.07
N VAL A 513 16.24 -15.57 19.40
CA VAL A 513 16.64 -16.52 20.43
C VAL A 513 17.50 -15.85 21.49
N PHE A 514 17.36 -16.30 22.72
CA PHE A 514 18.14 -15.81 23.86
C PHE A 514 19.39 -16.67 24.04
N ILE A 515 20.57 -16.10 23.82
CA ILE A 515 21.86 -16.74 24.09
C ILE A 515 22.24 -16.46 25.54
N ARG A 516 22.23 -17.51 26.38
CA ARG A 516 22.75 -17.40 27.75
C ARG A 516 24.25 -17.12 27.70
N GLN A 517 24.68 -16.04 28.35
CA GLN A 517 26.10 -15.79 28.56
C GLN A 517 26.70 -16.94 29.36
N SER A 518 27.85 -17.46 28.89
CA SER A 518 28.64 -18.39 29.68
C SER A 518 29.33 -17.56 30.77
N THR A 519 28.85 -17.69 32.00
CA THR A 519 29.44 -17.04 33.19
C THR A 519 30.88 -17.44 33.41
#